data_AF-A0A1M5XIC0-F1
#
_entry.id   AF-A0A1M5XIC0-F1
#
_cell.length_a   1.000
_cell.length_b   1.000
_cell.length_c   1.000
_cell.angle_alpha   90.00
_cell.angle_beta   90.00
_cell.angle_gamma   90.00
#
_symmetry.space_group_name_H-M   'P 1'
#
loop_
_entity.id
_entity.type
_entity.pdbx_description
1 polymer ?
#
loop_
_entity_poly.entity_id
_entity_poly.type
_entity_poly.pdbx_seq_one_letter_code
_entity_poly.pdbx_strand_id
1 'polypeptide(L)'
;MGNILILAEKPSQGKAYGDVFQNVSKRDGYLEVQDSRFFNGEKAYITWGFGHLVELVPPEAYNQSWKKWDLNKLPIMPEAFQFQVAKDKQKQFQVVKRLCNQVKGIIIATDSDREGENIARSILQQAGANHKPIKRLWINSLEVEEIEKGLKRLQDGNNYIALYKEAQTRQYSDWLVGMNASRLYTLLLQKKGLQGVFSVGRVQTPTLYLIYKRQEEIANFTSQPFFELAGNVTVHEQSFEAKHNQRYDTKQKAMDILQSHSIQEGEQDGKVKELEKA
;
A
#
# COMPACT_ATOMS: atom_id res chain seq x y z
N MET A 1 -22.73 1.57 -31.12
CA MET A 1 -21.79 0.72 -30.36
C MET A 1 -20.58 1.56 -30.05
N GLY A 2 -20.09 1.57 -28.80
CA GLY A 2 -18.85 2.28 -28.47
C GLY A 2 -17.65 1.38 -28.75
N ASN A 3 -16.50 1.96 -29.12
CA ASN A 3 -15.36 1.16 -29.55
C ASN A 3 -14.47 0.74 -28.38
N ILE A 4 -14.38 1.58 -27.35
CA ILE A 4 -13.44 1.45 -26.24
C ILE A 4 -14.13 1.67 -24.88
N LEU A 5 -13.73 0.89 -23.88
CA LEU A 5 -14.03 1.11 -22.46
C LEU A 5 -12.75 1.54 -21.72
N ILE A 6 -12.79 2.68 -21.04
CA ILE A 6 -11.77 3.12 -20.07
C ILE A 6 -12.22 2.68 -18.68
N LEU A 7 -11.45 1.81 -18.05
CA LEU A 7 -11.73 1.28 -16.70
C LEU A 7 -10.82 1.95 -15.66
N ALA A 8 -11.40 2.86 -14.88
CA ALA A 8 -10.76 3.49 -13.74
C ALA A 8 -10.92 2.67 -12.46
N GLU A 9 -10.15 3.00 -11.42
CA GLU A 9 -10.21 2.35 -10.12
C GLU A 9 -11.38 2.83 -9.25
N LYS A 10 -11.71 4.12 -9.37
CA LYS A 10 -12.64 4.82 -8.48
C LYS A 10 -13.42 5.93 -9.21
N PRO A 11 -14.58 6.36 -8.68
CA PRO A 11 -15.45 7.34 -9.34
C PRO A 11 -14.78 8.69 -9.58
N SER A 12 -13.94 9.15 -8.65
CA SER A 12 -13.23 10.43 -8.78
C SER A 12 -12.24 10.42 -9.94
N GLN A 13 -11.52 9.32 -10.12
CA GLN A 13 -10.62 9.11 -11.26
C GLN A 13 -11.41 9.00 -12.57
N GLY A 14 -12.53 8.27 -12.58
CA GLY A 14 -13.43 8.21 -13.73
C GLY A 14 -13.99 9.58 -14.13
N LYS A 15 -14.30 10.44 -13.16
CA LYS A 15 -14.70 11.83 -13.40
C LYS A 15 -13.57 12.64 -14.02
N ALA A 16 -12.37 12.60 -13.43
CA ALA A 16 -11.20 13.32 -13.95
C ALA A 16 -10.88 12.95 -15.40
N TYR A 17 -11.00 11.66 -15.77
CA TYR A 17 -10.85 11.23 -17.15
C TYR A 17 -11.96 11.75 -18.06
N GLY A 18 -13.20 11.85 -17.55
CA GLY A 18 -14.32 12.44 -18.28
C GLY A 18 -14.09 13.91 -18.62
N ASP A 19 -13.54 14.69 -17.69
CA ASP A 19 -13.32 16.14 -17.82
C ASP A 19 -12.36 16.51 -18.98
N VAL A 20 -11.64 15.54 -19.54
CA VAL A 20 -10.75 15.72 -20.71
C VAL A 20 -11.50 15.74 -22.03
N PHE A 21 -12.68 15.13 -22.12
CA PHE A 21 -13.41 14.95 -23.37
C PHE A 21 -14.40 16.10 -23.61
N GLN A 22 -14.58 16.50 -24.87
CA GLN A 22 -15.50 17.58 -25.25
C GLN A 22 -16.98 17.24 -25.02
N ASN A 23 -17.43 16.05 -25.43
CA ASN A 23 -18.83 15.65 -25.29
C ASN A 23 -18.94 14.54 -24.25
N VAL A 24 -19.50 14.87 -23.08
CA VAL A 24 -19.64 13.94 -21.95
C VAL A 24 -21.11 13.85 -21.55
N SER A 25 -21.63 12.62 -21.51
CA SER A 25 -22.96 12.33 -20.98
C SER A 25 -22.87 11.41 -19.77
N LYS A 26 -23.35 11.89 -18.61
CA LYS A 26 -23.32 11.13 -17.37
C LYS A 26 -24.45 10.09 -17.31
N ARG A 27 -24.11 8.89 -16.88
CA ARG A 27 -25.05 7.78 -16.64
C ARG A 27 -24.80 7.19 -15.25
N ASP A 28 -25.68 6.29 -14.83
CA ASP A 28 -25.52 5.59 -13.55
C ASP A 28 -24.37 4.57 -13.63
N GLY A 29 -23.26 4.88 -12.95
CA GLY A 29 -22.06 4.04 -12.87
C GLY A 29 -21.04 4.20 -14.01
N TYR A 30 -21.25 5.11 -14.97
CA TYR A 30 -20.33 5.35 -16.07
C TYR A 30 -20.57 6.70 -16.78
N LEU A 31 -19.63 7.12 -17.63
CA LEU A 31 -19.74 8.24 -18.56
C LEU A 31 -19.71 7.73 -19.99
N GLU A 32 -20.45 8.39 -20.86
CA GLU A 32 -20.34 8.27 -22.29
C GLU A 32 -19.54 9.47 -22.81
N VAL A 33 -18.47 9.23 -23.56
CA VAL A 33 -17.59 10.29 -24.05
C VAL A 33 -17.39 10.19 -25.56
N GLN A 34 -17.27 11.34 -26.21
CA GLN A 34 -16.96 11.45 -27.63
C GLN A 34 -16.14 12.71 -27.92
N ASP A 35 -15.02 12.55 -28.62
CA ASP A 35 -14.11 13.64 -28.92
C ASP A 35 -13.30 13.30 -30.18
N SER A 36 -13.25 14.20 -31.16
CA SER A 36 -12.55 13.96 -32.44
C SER A 36 -11.04 13.81 -32.28
N ARG A 37 -10.47 14.32 -31.17
CA ARG A 37 -9.04 14.22 -30.85
C ARG A 37 -8.63 12.81 -30.43
N PHE A 38 -9.57 11.97 -30.04
CA PHE A 38 -9.32 10.63 -29.50
C PHE A 38 -10.19 9.58 -30.19
N PHE A 39 -9.72 8.33 -30.25
CA PHE A 39 -10.51 7.18 -30.70
C PHE A 39 -11.23 7.37 -32.05
N ASN A 40 -10.64 8.14 -32.98
CA ASN A 40 -11.21 8.48 -34.28
C ASN A 40 -12.60 9.16 -34.20
N GLY A 41 -12.90 9.86 -33.11
CA GLY A 41 -14.19 10.51 -32.88
C GLY A 41 -15.33 9.54 -32.57
N GLU A 42 -15.05 8.26 -32.38
CA GLU A 42 -16.06 7.27 -31.99
C GLU A 42 -16.43 7.38 -30.50
N LYS A 43 -17.64 6.93 -30.17
CA LYS A 43 -18.13 6.89 -28.80
C LYS A 43 -17.27 5.92 -27.96
N ALA A 44 -16.82 6.38 -26.80
CA ALA A 44 -16.17 5.57 -25.78
C ALA A 44 -16.96 5.64 -24.46
N TYR A 45 -16.65 4.72 -23.56
CA TYR A 45 -17.25 4.66 -22.23
C TYR A 45 -16.17 4.77 -21.18
N ILE A 46 -16.43 5.50 -20.10
CA ILE A 46 -15.57 5.55 -18.91
C ILE A 46 -16.36 4.96 -17.75
N THR A 47 -15.86 3.91 -17.12
CA THR A 47 -16.45 3.35 -15.90
C THR A 47 -15.36 3.16 -14.86
N TRP A 48 -15.74 2.69 -13.67
CA TRP A 48 -14.84 2.58 -12.54
C TRP A 48 -15.17 1.39 -11.64
N GLY A 49 -14.16 0.93 -10.91
CA GLY A 49 -14.34 0.16 -9.69
C GLY A 49 -14.72 1.03 -8.49
N PHE A 50 -14.76 0.38 -7.33
CA PHE A 50 -14.73 1.01 -6.01
C PHE A 50 -13.53 0.40 -5.27
N GLY A 51 -12.34 0.57 -5.85
CA GLY A 51 -11.25 -0.39 -5.70
C GLY A 51 -11.66 -1.73 -6.30
N HIS A 52 -11.38 -2.83 -5.60
CA HIS A 52 -11.84 -4.17 -5.96
C HIS A 52 -13.37 -4.25 -6.04
N LEU A 53 -13.92 -4.71 -7.17
CA LEU A 53 -15.33 -5.14 -7.26
C LEU A 53 -15.51 -6.64 -7.01
N VAL A 54 -14.40 -7.38 -6.99
CA VAL A 54 -14.36 -8.83 -6.86
C VAL A 54 -13.42 -9.19 -5.72
N GLU A 55 -13.69 -10.32 -5.09
CA GLU A 55 -12.95 -10.81 -3.93
C GLU A 55 -12.76 -12.32 -4.04
N LEU A 56 -11.74 -12.85 -3.38
CA LEU A 56 -11.57 -14.29 -3.26
C LEU A 56 -12.76 -14.91 -2.54
N VAL A 57 -13.26 -16.03 -3.05
CA VAL A 57 -14.37 -16.71 -2.38
C VAL A 57 -13.91 -17.26 -1.02
N PRO A 58 -14.80 -17.30 -0.02
CA PRO A 58 -14.45 -17.84 1.29
C PRO A 58 -14.31 -19.38 1.23
N PRO A 59 -13.66 -20.03 2.21
CA PRO A 59 -13.45 -21.48 2.22
C PRO A 59 -14.73 -22.30 1.97
N GLU A 60 -15.85 -21.93 2.57
CA GLU A 60 -17.13 -22.63 2.43
C GLU A 60 -17.68 -22.63 0.99
N ALA A 61 -17.25 -21.70 0.13
CA ALA A 61 -17.64 -21.69 -1.27
C ALA A 61 -16.91 -22.76 -2.10
N TYR A 62 -15.70 -23.16 -1.69
CA TYR A 62 -14.98 -24.28 -2.30
C TYR A 62 -15.48 -25.62 -1.76
N ASN A 63 -15.68 -25.71 -0.45
CA ASN A 63 -16.12 -26.92 0.22
C ASN A 63 -16.97 -26.56 1.44
N GLN A 64 -18.25 -26.94 1.42
CA GLN A 64 -19.19 -26.66 2.51
C GLN A 64 -18.70 -27.16 3.88
N SER A 65 -17.90 -28.22 3.91
CA SER A 65 -17.31 -28.75 5.15
C SER A 65 -16.35 -27.75 5.82
N TRP A 66 -15.76 -26.81 5.08
CA TRP A 66 -14.89 -25.75 5.61
C TRP A 66 -15.66 -24.58 6.24
N LYS A 67 -16.99 -24.59 6.21
CA LYS A 67 -17.81 -23.58 6.90
C LYS A 67 -17.63 -23.64 8.41
N LYS A 68 -17.65 -24.85 8.99
CA LYS A 68 -17.37 -25.07 10.42
C LYS A 68 -15.87 -25.20 10.63
N TRP A 69 -15.33 -24.38 11.52
CA TRP A 69 -13.90 -24.38 11.84
C TRP A 69 -13.55 -25.64 12.64
N ASP A 70 -12.53 -26.35 12.19
CA ASP A 70 -12.08 -27.63 12.75
C ASP A 70 -10.58 -27.77 12.49
N LEU A 71 -9.82 -28.15 13.53
CA LEU A 71 -8.36 -28.33 13.43
C LEU A 71 -8.01 -29.45 12.45
N ASN A 72 -8.84 -30.48 12.36
CA ASN A 72 -8.60 -31.63 11.47
C ASN A 72 -8.81 -31.29 9.99
N LYS A 73 -9.35 -30.11 9.69
CA LYS A 73 -9.59 -29.62 8.32
C LYS A 73 -8.55 -28.59 7.88
N LEU A 74 -7.56 -28.30 8.71
CA LEU A 74 -6.45 -27.42 8.37
C LEU A 74 -5.25 -28.24 7.86
N PRO A 75 -4.49 -27.73 6.88
CA PRO A 75 -4.70 -26.46 6.20
C PRO A 75 -5.79 -26.55 5.11
N ILE A 76 -6.54 -25.46 4.96
CA ILE A 76 -7.41 -25.17 3.81
C ILE A 76 -6.51 -24.73 2.65
N MET A 77 -6.55 -25.51 1.58
CA MET A 77 -5.81 -25.27 0.35
C MET A 77 -6.73 -25.59 -0.84
N PRO A 78 -7.29 -24.58 -1.53
CA PRO A 78 -8.05 -24.82 -2.75
C PRO A 78 -7.11 -25.24 -3.89
N GLU A 79 -7.59 -26.08 -4.81
CA GLU A 79 -6.83 -26.47 -6.02
C GLU A 79 -6.60 -25.25 -6.93
N ALA A 80 -7.60 -24.38 -7.04
CA ALA A 80 -7.54 -23.13 -7.78
C ALA A 80 -8.30 -22.05 -7.02
N PHE A 81 -7.74 -20.84 -6.97
CA PHE A 81 -8.41 -19.69 -6.39
C PHE A 81 -9.57 -19.22 -7.27
N GLN A 82 -10.72 -19.00 -6.66
CA GLN A 82 -11.91 -18.48 -7.30
C GLN A 82 -12.24 -17.10 -6.77
N PHE A 83 -12.81 -16.27 -7.63
CA PHE A 83 -13.30 -14.94 -7.29
C PHE A 83 -14.84 -14.90 -7.37
N GLN A 84 -15.43 -14.10 -6.49
CA GLN A 84 -16.83 -13.71 -6.54
C GLN A 84 -16.94 -12.19 -6.60
N VAL A 85 -18.11 -11.70 -7.03
CA VAL A 85 -18.43 -10.28 -6.94
C VAL A 85 -18.78 -9.96 -5.50
N ALA A 86 -18.15 -8.93 -4.93
CA ALA A 86 -18.46 -8.47 -3.58
C ALA A 86 -19.94 -8.08 -3.48
N LYS A 87 -20.63 -8.50 -2.40
CA LYS A 87 -22.09 -8.39 -2.27
C LYS A 87 -22.60 -6.95 -2.39
N ASP A 88 -21.88 -6.00 -1.81
CA ASP A 88 -22.16 -4.56 -1.83
C ASP A 88 -21.83 -3.88 -3.17
N LYS A 89 -21.11 -4.57 -4.08
CA LYS A 89 -20.60 -4.01 -5.33
C LYS A 89 -21.25 -4.60 -6.58
N GLN A 90 -22.27 -5.45 -6.43
CA GLN A 90 -22.94 -6.12 -7.54
C GLN A 90 -23.48 -5.15 -8.59
N LYS A 91 -24.15 -4.07 -8.17
CA LYS A 91 -24.71 -3.08 -9.10
C LYS A 91 -23.65 -2.49 -10.03
N GLN A 92 -22.53 -2.03 -9.46
CA GLN A 92 -21.44 -1.44 -10.24
C GLN A 92 -20.75 -2.49 -11.12
N PHE A 93 -20.53 -3.70 -10.61
CA PHE A 93 -19.97 -4.79 -11.41
C PHE A 93 -20.84 -5.12 -12.63
N GLN A 94 -22.17 -5.13 -12.51
CA GLN A 94 -23.05 -5.34 -13.66
C GLN A 94 -22.95 -4.23 -14.70
N VAL A 95 -22.75 -2.97 -14.27
CA VAL A 95 -22.47 -1.86 -15.19
C VAL A 95 -21.17 -2.11 -15.96
N VAL A 96 -20.08 -2.44 -15.27
CA VAL A 96 -18.78 -2.74 -15.91
C VAL A 96 -18.92 -3.92 -16.88
N LYS A 97 -19.51 -5.03 -16.44
CA LYS A 97 -19.70 -6.23 -17.26
C LYS A 97 -20.51 -5.94 -18.53
N ARG A 98 -21.61 -5.20 -18.40
CA ARG A 98 -22.43 -4.79 -19.54
C ARG A 98 -21.62 -3.95 -20.54
N LEU A 99 -20.85 -2.97 -20.06
CA LEU A 99 -20.04 -2.12 -20.94
C LEU A 99 -18.91 -2.89 -21.61
N CYS A 100 -18.24 -3.80 -20.90
CA CYS A 100 -17.25 -4.71 -21.48
C CYS A 100 -17.81 -5.47 -22.69
N ASN A 101 -19.06 -5.94 -22.61
CA ASN A 101 -19.71 -6.67 -23.70
C ASN A 101 -20.07 -5.79 -24.91
N GLN A 102 -20.15 -4.47 -24.73
CA GLN A 102 -20.56 -3.51 -25.77
C GLN A 102 -19.39 -2.91 -26.55
N VAL A 103 -18.14 -3.15 -26.11
CA VAL A 103 -16.93 -2.55 -26.70
C VAL A 103 -16.01 -3.59 -27.34
N LYS A 104 -15.14 -3.12 -28.25
CA LYS A 104 -14.15 -3.97 -28.91
C LYS A 104 -12.82 -4.03 -28.14
N GLY A 105 -12.42 -2.94 -27.50
CA GLY A 105 -11.17 -2.85 -26.73
C GLY A 105 -11.36 -2.21 -25.36
N ILE A 106 -10.36 -2.41 -24.49
CA ILE A 106 -10.36 -1.89 -23.12
C ILE A 106 -9.06 -1.12 -22.88
N ILE A 107 -9.18 0.02 -22.21
CA ILE A 107 -8.06 0.76 -21.63
C ILE A 107 -8.14 0.57 -20.11
N ILE A 108 -7.14 -0.09 -19.54
CA ILE A 108 -6.94 -0.08 -18.09
C ILE A 108 -6.40 1.30 -17.71
N ALA A 109 -7.10 1.96 -16.80
CA ALA A 109 -6.80 3.30 -16.31
C ALA A 109 -6.93 3.37 -14.78
N THR A 110 -6.64 2.27 -14.09
CA THR A 110 -6.45 2.22 -12.63
C THR A 110 -5.12 2.86 -12.23
N ASP A 111 -4.86 3.02 -10.94
CA ASP A 111 -3.62 3.64 -10.45
C ASP A 111 -2.37 2.91 -11.00
N SER A 112 -1.28 3.65 -11.25
CA SER A 112 -0.07 3.17 -11.94
C SER A 112 0.85 2.34 -11.04
N ASP A 113 0.29 1.28 -10.46
CA ASP A 113 0.99 0.34 -9.60
C ASP A 113 0.51 -1.11 -9.82
N ARG A 114 1.07 -2.04 -9.04
CA ARG A 114 0.70 -3.47 -9.09
C ARG A 114 -0.73 -3.74 -8.63
N GLU A 115 -1.26 -2.93 -7.72
CA GLU A 115 -2.59 -3.13 -7.16
C GLU A 115 -3.66 -2.66 -8.14
N GLY A 116 -3.43 -1.54 -8.82
CA GLY A 116 -4.26 -1.06 -9.92
C GLY A 116 -4.34 -2.08 -11.06
N GLU A 117 -3.24 -2.75 -11.40
CA GLU A 117 -3.26 -3.89 -12.35
C GLU A 117 -4.13 -5.04 -11.86
N ASN A 118 -4.01 -5.41 -10.58
CA ASN A 118 -4.81 -6.48 -9.97
C ASN A 118 -6.30 -6.17 -9.95
N ILE A 119 -6.67 -4.94 -9.55
CA ILE A 119 -8.06 -4.48 -9.51
C ILE A 119 -8.67 -4.60 -10.90
N ALA A 120 -8.06 -3.97 -11.91
CA ALA A 120 -8.61 -3.97 -13.26
C ALA A 120 -8.72 -5.38 -13.82
N ARG A 121 -7.64 -6.18 -13.77
CA ARG A 121 -7.64 -7.50 -14.40
C ARG A 121 -8.52 -8.51 -13.70
N SER A 122 -8.62 -8.47 -12.37
CA SER A 122 -9.55 -9.33 -11.64
C SER A 122 -11.01 -9.01 -12.00
N ILE A 123 -11.35 -7.70 -12.14
CA ILE A 123 -12.67 -7.27 -12.62
C ILE A 123 -12.92 -7.79 -14.05
N LEU A 124 -11.96 -7.60 -14.96
CA LEU A 124 -12.09 -8.02 -16.36
C LEU A 124 -12.20 -9.55 -16.50
N GLN A 125 -11.43 -10.31 -15.71
CA GLN A 125 -11.50 -11.76 -15.67
C GLN A 125 -12.88 -12.23 -15.19
N GLN A 126 -13.39 -11.68 -14.08
CA GLN A 126 -14.73 -12.01 -13.57
C GLN A 126 -15.84 -11.58 -14.53
N ALA A 127 -15.63 -10.49 -15.28
CA ALA A 127 -16.57 -10.01 -16.30
C ALA A 127 -16.53 -10.86 -17.58
N GLY A 128 -15.54 -11.76 -17.74
CA GLY A 128 -15.33 -12.54 -18.95
C GLY A 128 -14.75 -11.73 -20.12
N ALA A 129 -14.07 -10.63 -19.83
CA ALA A 129 -13.60 -9.65 -20.81
C ALA A 129 -12.07 -9.60 -21.00
N ASN A 130 -11.33 -10.48 -20.32
CA ASN A 130 -9.86 -10.56 -20.37
C ASN A 130 -9.29 -10.97 -21.74
N HIS A 131 -10.11 -11.52 -22.64
CA HIS A 131 -9.72 -11.90 -24.00
C HIS A 131 -9.69 -10.72 -24.98
N LYS A 132 -10.24 -9.56 -24.60
CA LYS A 132 -10.32 -8.38 -25.48
C LYS A 132 -8.94 -7.71 -25.59
N PRO A 133 -8.65 -6.97 -26.68
CA PRO A 133 -7.46 -6.13 -26.76
C PRO A 133 -7.41 -5.13 -25.60
N ILE A 134 -6.30 -5.15 -24.84
CA ILE A 134 -6.08 -4.28 -23.68
C ILE A 134 -4.93 -3.31 -23.97
N LYS A 135 -5.20 -2.03 -23.74
CA LYS A 135 -4.20 -0.97 -23.62
C LYS A 135 -4.11 -0.47 -22.18
N ARG A 136 -3.01 0.17 -21.83
CA ARG A 136 -2.76 0.69 -20.49
C ARG A 136 -2.46 2.19 -20.51
N LEU A 137 -3.24 2.97 -19.77
CA LEU A 137 -2.96 4.37 -19.47
C LEU A 137 -2.09 4.43 -18.20
N TRP A 138 -0.78 4.64 -18.34
CA TRP A 138 0.15 4.63 -17.21
C TRP A 138 0.58 6.06 -16.82
N ILE A 139 -0.20 6.69 -15.95
CA ILE A 139 0.04 8.08 -15.48
C ILE A 139 -0.02 8.14 -13.95
N ASN A 140 0.68 9.11 -13.37
CA ASN A 140 0.73 9.36 -11.92
C ASN A 140 0.07 10.70 -11.52
N SER A 141 -0.52 11.41 -12.48
CA SER A 141 -1.20 12.69 -12.30
C SER A 141 -2.59 12.64 -12.94
N LEU A 142 -3.56 13.31 -12.32
CA LEU A 142 -4.92 13.48 -12.84
C LEU A 142 -5.14 14.87 -13.44
N GLU A 143 -4.06 15.64 -13.66
CA GLU A 143 -4.12 16.89 -14.40
C GLU A 143 -4.51 16.65 -15.87
N VAL A 144 -5.34 17.52 -16.42
CA VAL A 144 -5.93 17.38 -17.77
C VAL A 144 -4.85 17.13 -18.83
N GLU A 145 -3.76 17.91 -18.81
CA GLU A 145 -2.66 17.77 -19.78
C GLU A 145 -1.97 16.41 -19.71
N GLU A 146 -1.77 15.86 -18.51
CA GLU A 146 -1.10 14.57 -18.32
C GLU A 146 -2.00 13.41 -18.76
N ILE A 147 -3.31 13.51 -18.49
CA ILE A 147 -4.29 12.55 -19.00
C ILE A 147 -4.33 12.59 -20.54
N GLU A 148 -4.37 13.77 -21.15
CA GLU A 148 -4.36 13.91 -22.61
C GLU A 148 -3.10 13.31 -23.25
N LYS A 149 -1.92 13.60 -22.70
CA LYS A 149 -0.65 13.02 -23.16
C LYS A 149 -0.65 11.51 -23.00
N GLY A 150 -1.14 11.00 -21.87
CA GLY A 150 -1.24 9.58 -21.58
C GLY A 150 -2.18 8.84 -22.54
N LEU A 151 -3.36 9.41 -22.84
CA LEU A 151 -4.32 8.83 -23.77
C LEU A 151 -3.79 8.77 -25.21
N LYS A 152 -2.90 9.69 -25.59
CA LYS A 152 -2.19 9.66 -26.89
C LYS A 152 -1.03 8.66 -26.92
N ARG A 153 -0.54 8.21 -25.77
CA ARG A 153 0.65 7.34 -25.61
C ARG A 153 0.33 6.07 -24.82
N LEU A 154 -0.80 5.44 -25.16
CA LEU A 154 -1.23 4.20 -24.52
C LEU A 154 -0.23 3.07 -24.74
N GLN A 155 0.12 2.38 -23.67
CA GLN A 155 1.01 1.24 -23.72
C GLN A 155 0.24 -0.06 -24.00
N ASP A 156 0.95 -1.09 -24.45
CA ASP A 156 0.39 -2.43 -24.52
C ASP A 156 0.09 -2.95 -23.10
N GLY A 157 -1.13 -3.43 -22.88
CA GLY A 157 -1.50 -4.03 -21.59
C GLY A 157 -0.64 -5.24 -21.22
N ASN A 158 -0.07 -5.96 -22.18
CA ASN A 158 0.74 -7.15 -21.90
C ASN A 158 2.03 -6.82 -21.13
N ASN A 159 2.55 -5.60 -21.25
CA ASN A 159 3.75 -5.14 -20.54
C ASN A 159 3.60 -5.20 -19.01
N TYR A 160 2.36 -5.23 -18.50
CA TYR A 160 2.06 -5.11 -17.08
C TYR A 160 1.53 -6.42 -16.45
N ILE A 161 1.52 -7.52 -17.20
CA ILE A 161 1.07 -8.83 -16.69
C ILE A 161 1.92 -9.30 -15.52
N ALA A 162 3.21 -8.97 -15.48
CA ALA A 162 4.08 -9.34 -14.36
C ALA A 162 3.63 -8.69 -13.05
N LEU A 163 3.28 -7.39 -13.07
CA LEU A 163 2.77 -6.67 -11.90
C LEU A 163 1.43 -7.25 -11.41
N TYR A 164 0.54 -7.57 -12.35
CA TYR A 164 -0.70 -8.27 -12.03
C TYR A 164 -0.45 -9.60 -11.31
N LYS A 165 0.40 -10.45 -11.88
CA LYS A 165 0.73 -11.76 -11.30
C LYS A 165 1.38 -11.62 -9.93
N GLU A 166 2.25 -10.64 -9.73
CA GLU A 166 2.86 -10.33 -8.45
C GLU A 166 1.80 -9.98 -7.39
N ALA A 167 0.93 -9.01 -7.69
CA ALA A 167 -0.12 -8.56 -6.76
C ALA A 167 -1.15 -9.67 -6.46
N GLN A 168 -1.53 -10.46 -7.48
CA GLN A 168 -2.43 -11.59 -7.30
C GLN A 168 -1.79 -12.70 -6.44
N THR A 169 -0.51 -13.00 -6.67
CA THR A 169 0.23 -13.98 -5.85
C THR A 169 0.29 -13.53 -4.39
N ARG A 170 0.50 -12.23 -4.16
CA ARG A 170 0.42 -11.64 -2.82
C ARG A 170 -0.96 -11.82 -2.20
N GLN A 171 -2.03 -11.55 -2.94
CA GLN A 171 -3.42 -11.72 -2.47
C GLN A 171 -3.71 -13.18 -2.09
N TYR A 172 -3.22 -14.16 -2.87
CA TYR A 172 -3.36 -15.58 -2.58
C TYR A 172 -2.58 -15.99 -1.33
N SER A 173 -1.34 -15.50 -1.19
CA SER A 173 -0.51 -15.74 0.00
C SER A 173 -1.17 -15.18 1.27
N ASP A 174 -1.68 -13.95 1.21
CA ASP A 174 -2.36 -13.31 2.32
C ASP A 174 -3.66 -14.05 2.70
N TRP A 175 -4.41 -14.55 1.70
CA TRP A 175 -5.59 -15.39 1.94
C TRP A 175 -5.23 -16.72 2.60
N LEU A 176 -4.20 -17.43 2.12
CA LEU A 176 -3.78 -18.72 2.67
C LEU A 176 -3.32 -18.59 4.11
N VAL A 177 -2.43 -17.64 4.39
CA VAL A 177 -1.93 -17.41 5.76
C VAL A 177 -3.08 -16.93 6.65
N GLY A 178 -3.88 -15.98 6.17
CA GLY A 178 -4.99 -15.40 6.92
C GLY A 178 -6.05 -16.44 7.31
N MET A 179 -6.54 -17.21 6.35
CA MET A 179 -7.58 -18.22 6.58
C MET A 179 -7.09 -19.35 7.45
N ASN A 180 -5.86 -19.85 7.23
CA ASN A 180 -5.36 -20.99 8.00
C ASN A 180 -4.93 -20.61 9.40
N ALA A 181 -4.06 -19.60 9.54
CA ALA A 181 -3.49 -19.26 10.82
C ALA A 181 -4.53 -18.64 11.77
N SER A 182 -5.43 -17.78 11.27
CA SER A 182 -6.48 -17.21 12.13
C SER A 182 -7.39 -18.30 12.69
N ARG A 183 -7.78 -19.29 11.86
CA ARG A 183 -8.60 -20.43 12.30
C ARG A 183 -7.84 -21.32 13.29
N LEU A 184 -6.58 -21.64 13.00
CA LEU A 184 -5.71 -22.43 13.87
C LEU A 184 -5.59 -21.80 15.27
N TYR A 185 -5.13 -20.55 15.34
CA TYR A 185 -4.90 -19.86 16.61
C TYR A 185 -6.20 -19.62 17.35
N THR A 186 -7.28 -19.27 16.65
CA THR A 186 -8.60 -19.11 17.29
C THR A 186 -9.05 -20.40 17.96
N LEU A 187 -9.01 -21.54 17.26
CA LEU A 187 -9.43 -22.83 17.82
C LEU A 187 -8.55 -23.26 19.01
N LEU A 188 -7.23 -23.03 18.94
CA LEU A 188 -6.31 -23.35 20.03
C LEU A 188 -6.53 -22.46 21.27
N LEU A 189 -6.78 -21.17 21.09
CA LEU A 189 -7.04 -20.22 22.18
C LEU A 189 -8.41 -20.46 22.82
N GLN A 190 -9.42 -20.80 22.02
CA GLN A 190 -10.74 -21.21 22.52
C GLN A 190 -10.67 -22.48 23.39
N LYS A 191 -9.84 -23.47 23.02
CA LYS A 191 -9.57 -24.64 23.88
C LYS A 191 -8.92 -24.26 25.22
N LYS A 192 -8.26 -23.11 25.31
CA LYS A 192 -7.69 -22.54 26.54
C LYS A 192 -8.66 -21.61 27.29
N GLY A 193 -9.93 -21.54 26.87
CA GLY A 193 -10.97 -20.73 27.52
C GLY A 193 -11.06 -19.27 27.03
N LEU A 194 -10.26 -18.87 26.04
CA LEU A 194 -10.35 -17.52 25.47
C LEU A 194 -11.52 -17.41 24.50
N GLN A 195 -12.30 -16.34 24.59
CA GLN A 195 -13.42 -16.08 23.69
C GLN A 195 -13.02 -15.13 22.56
N GLY A 196 -13.65 -15.28 21.40
CA GLY A 196 -13.46 -14.41 20.23
C GLY A 196 -12.70 -15.07 19.08
N VAL A 197 -12.38 -14.24 18.08
CA VAL A 197 -11.61 -14.59 16.88
C VAL A 197 -10.27 -13.87 16.94
N PHE A 198 -9.19 -14.62 16.72
CA PHE A 198 -7.82 -14.12 16.78
C PHE A 198 -7.25 -14.10 15.37
N SER A 199 -7.20 -12.91 14.77
CA SER A 199 -6.68 -12.74 13.42
C SER A 199 -5.17 -12.91 13.39
N VAL A 200 -4.70 -13.70 12.43
CA VAL A 200 -3.29 -13.89 12.12
C VAL A 200 -3.08 -13.58 10.65
N GLY A 201 -2.02 -12.85 10.32
CA GLY A 201 -1.73 -12.51 8.94
C GLY A 201 -0.27 -12.14 8.74
N ARG A 202 0.20 -12.34 7.51
CA ARG A 202 1.60 -12.15 7.11
C ARG A 202 2.14 -10.75 7.41
N VAL A 203 1.28 -9.73 7.49
CA VAL A 203 1.65 -8.35 7.83
C VAL A 203 1.22 -7.97 9.24
N GLN A 204 -0.06 -8.16 9.59
CA GLN A 204 -0.58 -7.73 10.90
C GLN A 204 0.17 -8.37 12.08
N THR A 205 0.54 -9.65 11.98
CA THR A 205 1.13 -10.40 13.09
C THR A 205 2.60 -10.02 13.32
N PRO A 206 3.47 -9.93 12.29
CA PRO A 206 4.81 -9.36 12.49
C PRO A 206 4.78 -7.91 12.99
N THR A 207 3.86 -7.08 12.51
CA THR A 207 3.72 -5.71 13.01
C THR A 207 3.36 -5.68 14.50
N LEU A 208 2.40 -6.49 14.92
CA LEU A 208 2.05 -6.63 16.34
C LEU A 208 3.26 -7.10 17.16
N TYR A 209 4.06 -8.03 16.63
CA TYR A 209 5.24 -8.53 17.29
C TYR A 209 6.33 -7.47 17.48
N LEU A 210 6.51 -6.55 16.51
CA LEU A 210 7.43 -5.42 16.66
C LEU A 210 7.01 -4.48 17.79
N ILE A 211 5.71 -4.21 17.93
CA ILE A 211 5.16 -3.39 19.03
C ILE A 211 5.40 -4.10 20.36
N TYR A 212 5.11 -5.40 20.43
CA TYR A 212 5.38 -6.22 21.61
C TYR A 212 6.85 -6.18 22.02
N LYS A 213 7.79 -6.36 21.07
CA LYS A 213 9.22 -6.27 21.36
C LYS A 213 9.62 -4.91 21.93
N ARG A 214 9.11 -3.82 21.35
CA ARG A 214 9.39 -2.47 21.85
C ARG A 214 8.83 -2.28 23.26
N GLN A 215 7.66 -2.83 23.55
CA GLN A 215 7.09 -2.80 24.90
C GLN A 215 7.97 -3.56 25.90
N GLU A 216 8.49 -4.74 25.53
CA GLU A 216 9.42 -5.51 26.35
C GLU A 216 10.75 -4.76 26.57
N GLU A 217 11.30 -4.11 25.54
CA GLU A 217 12.49 -3.26 25.64
C GLU A 217 12.26 -2.13 26.65
N ILE A 218 11.09 -1.48 26.63
CA ILE A 218 10.73 -0.41 27.56
C ILE A 218 10.54 -0.96 28.97
N ALA A 219 9.81 -2.07 29.13
CA ALA A 219 9.52 -2.65 30.44
C ALA A 219 10.79 -3.14 31.16
N ASN A 220 11.78 -3.61 30.40
CA ASN A 220 13.06 -4.08 30.91
C ASN A 220 14.16 -3.00 30.88
N PHE A 221 13.85 -1.78 30.43
CA PHE A 221 14.83 -0.70 30.38
C PHE A 221 15.18 -0.25 31.81
N THR A 222 16.44 -0.44 32.19
CA THR A 222 16.97 0.09 33.45
C THR A 222 17.78 1.35 33.14
N SER A 223 17.25 2.50 33.55
CA SER A 223 17.95 3.78 33.37
C SER A 223 19.31 3.76 34.06
N GLN A 224 20.36 4.12 33.33
CA GLN A 224 21.72 4.25 33.86
C GLN A 224 22.14 5.72 33.83
N PRO A 225 22.74 6.24 34.91
CA PRO A 225 23.33 7.57 34.87
C PRO A 225 24.48 7.60 33.85
N PHE A 226 24.64 8.72 33.17
CA PHE A 226 25.81 9.03 32.36
C PHE A 226 26.23 10.48 32.64
N PHE A 227 27.49 10.77 32.36
CA PHE A 227 28.12 12.06 32.60
C PHE A 227 28.57 12.67 31.28
N GLU A 228 28.30 13.96 31.11
CA GLU A 228 28.77 14.77 29.98
C GLU A 228 29.78 15.80 30.50
N LEU A 229 30.77 16.13 29.68
CA LEU A 229 31.63 17.27 29.92
C LEU A 229 31.09 18.44 29.11
N ALA A 230 30.72 19.51 29.80
CA ALA A 230 30.25 20.75 29.21
C ALA A 230 30.98 21.94 29.84
N GLY A 231 31.22 22.97 29.05
CA GLY A 231 31.86 24.20 29.50
C GLY A 231 31.26 25.42 28.80
N ASN A 232 31.16 26.53 29.53
CA ASN A 232 30.77 27.81 28.95
C ASN A 232 32.02 28.47 28.35
N VAL A 233 32.01 28.68 27.04
CA VAL A 233 33.12 29.27 26.29
C VAL A 233 32.77 30.70 25.95
N THR A 234 33.68 31.64 26.24
CA THR A 234 33.54 33.05 25.88
C THR A 234 34.63 33.46 24.90
N VAL A 235 34.24 34.02 23.76
CA VAL A 235 35.15 34.54 22.72
C VAL A 235 34.65 35.92 22.30
N HIS A 236 35.47 36.96 22.45
CA HIS A 236 35.17 38.31 21.97
C HIS A 236 33.76 38.80 22.37
N GLU A 237 33.43 38.68 23.66
CA GLU A 237 32.13 39.07 24.25
C GLU A 237 30.92 38.20 23.87
N GLN A 238 31.12 37.12 23.11
CA GLN A 238 30.09 36.12 22.82
C GLN A 238 30.31 34.86 23.65
N SER A 239 29.25 34.35 24.29
CA SER A 239 29.30 33.12 25.08
C SER A 239 28.41 32.03 24.51
N PHE A 240 28.88 30.79 24.54
CA PHE A 240 28.12 29.60 24.16
C PHE A 240 28.51 28.38 25.01
N GLU A 241 27.60 27.41 25.15
CA GLU A 241 27.89 26.13 25.80
C GLU A 241 28.59 25.21 24.79
N ALA A 242 29.80 24.76 25.12
CA ALA A 242 30.50 23.73 24.39
C ALA A 242 30.35 22.39 25.12
N LYS A 243 29.94 21.35 24.40
CA LYS A 243 29.87 19.98 24.92
C LYS A 243 30.93 19.12 24.28
N HIS A 244 31.64 18.35 25.10
CA HIS A 244 32.48 17.29 24.60
C HIS A 244 31.61 16.24 23.90
N ASN A 245 32.08 15.71 22.77
CA ASN A 245 31.30 14.81 21.92
C ASN A 245 31.12 13.39 22.48
N GLN A 246 31.75 13.07 23.62
CA GLN A 246 31.66 11.77 24.29
C GLN A 246 30.91 11.85 25.61
N ARG A 247 30.22 10.76 25.94
CA ARG A 247 29.55 10.51 27.23
C ARG A 247 30.33 9.49 28.04
N TYR A 248 30.25 9.60 29.36
CA TYR A 248 30.96 8.72 30.28
C TYR A 248 29.97 7.99 31.18
N ASP A 249 30.23 6.71 31.44
CA ASP A 249 29.40 5.88 32.31
C ASP A 249 29.57 6.21 33.81
N THR A 250 30.68 6.86 34.18
CA THR A 250 31.00 7.21 35.56
C THR A 250 31.61 8.61 35.64
N LYS A 251 31.40 9.28 36.78
CA LYS A 251 32.01 10.60 37.04
C LYS A 251 33.54 10.55 36.98
N GLN A 252 34.14 9.45 37.47
CA GLN A 252 35.59 9.28 37.47
C GLN A 252 36.18 9.32 36.06
N LYS A 253 35.60 8.57 35.10
CA LYS A 253 36.09 8.60 33.71
C LYS A 253 35.97 9.97 33.06
N ALA A 254 34.90 10.72 33.38
CA ALA A 254 34.76 12.09 32.91
C ALA A 254 35.89 12.99 33.47
N MET A 255 36.20 12.84 34.77
CA MET A 255 37.27 13.58 35.42
C MET A 255 38.66 13.19 34.90
N ASP A 256 38.91 11.92 34.62
CA ASP A 256 40.18 11.43 34.09
C ASP A 256 40.50 12.07 32.72
N ILE A 257 39.48 12.32 31.88
CA ILE A 257 39.65 13.01 30.59
C ILE A 257 40.01 14.49 30.78
N LEU A 258 39.41 15.17 31.76
CA LEU A 258 39.80 16.54 32.08
C LEU A 258 41.26 16.57 32.54
N GLN A 259 41.64 15.65 33.44
CA GLN A 259 43.01 15.54 33.95
C GLN A 259 44.03 15.21 32.85
N SER A 260 43.72 14.31 31.91
CA SER A 260 44.63 13.95 30.81
C SER A 260 44.93 15.12 29.87
N HIS A 261 44.02 16.10 29.82
CA HIS A 261 44.19 17.34 29.06
C HIS A 261 44.64 18.51 29.93
N SER A 262 44.99 18.26 31.19
CA SER A 262 45.37 19.28 32.18
C SER A 262 44.29 20.36 32.38
N ILE A 263 43.02 20.01 32.18
CA ILE A 263 41.87 20.90 32.37
C ILE A 263 41.39 20.75 33.82
N GLN A 264 41.23 21.87 34.51
CA GLN A 264 40.67 21.93 35.86
C GLN A 264 39.25 22.50 35.84
N GLU A 265 38.45 22.19 36.87
CA GLU A 265 37.17 22.87 37.07
C GLU A 265 37.42 24.36 37.32
N GLY A 266 36.74 25.22 36.56
CA GLY A 266 36.87 26.68 36.65
C GLY A 266 37.11 27.33 35.30
N GLU A 267 37.55 28.58 35.33
CA GLU A 267 37.91 29.32 34.13
C GLU A 267 39.29 28.87 33.63
N GLN A 268 39.38 28.54 32.35
CA GLN A 268 40.59 28.05 31.70
C GLN A 268 40.72 28.71 30.33
N ASP A 269 41.94 29.09 29.97
CA ASP A 269 42.21 29.67 28.65
C ASP A 269 42.15 28.60 27.56
N GLY A 270 41.36 28.88 26.53
CA GLY A 270 41.27 28.07 25.32
C GLY A 270 41.95 28.76 24.13
N LYS A 271 42.49 27.97 23.19
CA LYS A 271 42.95 28.48 21.90
C LYS A 271 42.18 27.83 20.76
N VAL A 272 41.56 28.65 19.93
CA VAL A 272 40.99 28.22 18.65
C VAL A 272 42.15 27.78 17.75
N LYS A 273 42.24 26.48 17.45
CA LYS A 273 43.31 25.91 16.62
C LYS A 273 43.01 26.00 15.12
N GLU A 274 41.74 25.90 14.77
CA GLU A 274 41.29 25.84 13.39
C GLU A 274 39.88 26.45 13.29
N LEU A 275 39.62 27.15 12.19
CA LEU A 275 38.32 27.74 11.87
C LEU A 275 37.97 27.31 10.45
N GLU A 276 37.02 26.38 10.32
CA GLU A 276 36.45 26.00 9.04
C GLU A 276 35.10 26.70 8.86
N LYS A 277 34.86 27.23 7.66
CA LYS A 277 33.57 27.81 7.32
C LYS A 277 32.63 26.65 6.97
N ALA A 278 31.55 26.51 7.74
CA ALA A 278 30.50 25.51 7.50
C ALA A 278 29.87 25.63 6.11
#